data_AF-A0A1S3HCU1-F1
#
_entry.id   AF-A0A1S3HCU1-F1
#
_cell.length_a   1.000
_cell.length_b   1.000
_cell.length_c   1.000
_cell.angle_alpha   90.00
_cell.angle_beta   90.00
_cell.angle_gamma   90.00
#
_symmetry.space_group_name_H-M   'P 1'
#
loop_
_entity.id
_entity.type
_entity.pdbx_description
1 polymer ?
#
loop_
_entity_poly.entity_id
_entity_poly.type
_entity_poly.pdbx_seq_one_letter_code
_entity_poly.pdbx_strand_id
1 'polypeptide(L)'
;MMQIEKTYCELAQMSTKNCLIICDRGIMDATAYMKPEQWEEMKMKNGWNEIELRDNRYNQVIHMVTAAKGAEKFYSTEHAVRYESPDVARNLDDMASQAWVGHPYYDVIDNSTDFEAKLIRMISTVTDRLGMDFRERLNVNSKKRKFLVRELPSLEAIDMAASAETKGYPQFQDFDVVHDYLATPGQKTQARIRKRGQNGNWTYTHTIRRYLQNNESAETKMHITSRDYTNLLAQIDEKHQTIYKTRRCFLWNDQYYQMDLYKEPCQERCKGLILLETYSTIPAMEPLDLPSFLDIVKEVTGDPYYSMYNLSSKVWLQNTKGKATVSHDSIPNEVANGDVHQEATSNGDHDETNGDINGLR
;
A
#
# COMPACT_ATOMS: atom_id res chain seq x y z
N MET A 1 15.65 -15.71 23.30
CA MET A 1 14.34 -15.03 23.19
C MET A 1 14.03 -14.23 24.46
N MET A 2 13.81 -14.86 25.62
CA MET A 2 13.41 -14.14 26.84
C MET A 2 14.33 -13.00 27.28
N GLN A 3 15.65 -13.20 27.20
CA GLN A 3 16.61 -12.14 27.55
C GLN A 3 16.51 -10.95 26.59
N ILE A 4 16.33 -11.22 25.28
CA ILE A 4 16.18 -10.18 24.26
C ILE A 4 14.92 -9.36 24.52
N GLU A 5 13.77 -10.04 24.73
CA GLU A 5 12.51 -9.37 25.07
C GLU A 5 12.65 -8.52 26.33
N LYS A 6 13.27 -9.06 27.39
CA LYS A 6 13.50 -8.32 28.64
C LYS A 6 14.33 -7.06 28.41
N THR A 7 15.42 -7.16 27.65
CA THR A 7 16.27 -6.02 27.32
C THR A 7 15.49 -4.94 26.56
N TYR A 8 14.67 -5.30 25.57
CA TYR A 8 13.86 -4.32 24.84
C TYR A 8 12.76 -3.70 25.71
N CYS A 9 12.15 -4.46 26.62
CA CYS A 9 11.19 -3.93 27.59
C CYS A 9 11.86 -2.93 28.55
N GLU A 10 13.04 -3.24 29.07
CA GLU A 10 13.81 -2.32 29.92
C GLU A 10 14.18 -1.04 29.17
N LEU A 11 14.64 -1.16 27.91
CA LEU A 11 14.93 0.01 27.06
C LEU A 11 13.69 0.86 26.79
N ALA A 12 12.54 0.24 26.55
CA ALA A 12 11.28 0.95 26.34
C ALA A 12 10.82 1.67 27.62
N GLN A 13 11.01 1.07 28.79
CA GLN A 13 10.70 1.72 30.08
C GLN A 13 11.59 2.94 30.36
N MET A 14 12.82 2.95 29.85
CA MET A 14 13.74 4.09 29.95
C MET A 14 13.46 5.19 28.91
N SER A 15 12.60 4.93 27.92
CA SER A 15 12.26 5.90 26.89
C SER A 15 11.35 7.00 27.43
N THR A 16 11.57 8.24 26.99
CA THR A 16 10.67 9.37 27.27
C THR A 16 9.49 9.46 26.31
N LYS A 17 9.39 8.52 25.36
CA LYS A 17 8.33 8.45 24.35
C LYS A 17 7.50 7.19 24.52
N ASN A 18 6.24 7.23 24.07
CA ASN A 18 5.39 6.05 23.95
C ASN A 18 6.08 5.00 23.07
N CYS A 19 6.23 3.78 23.59
CA CYS A 19 6.89 2.68 22.92
C CYS A 19 5.93 1.49 22.78
N LEU A 20 5.77 1.00 21.56
CA LEU A 20 5.13 -0.27 21.26
C LEU A 20 6.23 -1.29 20.93
N ILE A 21 6.26 -2.40 21.66
CA ILE A 21 7.15 -3.53 21.37
C ILE A 21 6.33 -4.60 20.66
N ILE A 22 6.79 -5.03 19.50
CA ILE A 22 6.19 -6.12 18.73
C ILE A 22 7.18 -7.27 18.72
N CYS A 23 6.76 -8.43 19.25
CA CYS A 23 7.55 -9.65 19.21
C CYS A 23 7.13 -10.49 18.00
N ASP A 24 8.09 -10.84 17.15
CA ASP A 24 7.90 -11.88 16.14
C ASP A 24 8.13 -13.23 16.82
N ARG A 25 7.03 -13.95 17.08
CA ARG A 25 6.92 -15.11 17.98
C ARG A 25 7.00 -14.78 19.47
N GLY A 26 6.42 -15.65 20.29
CA GLY A 26 6.54 -15.60 21.74
C GLY A 26 6.97 -16.94 22.35
N ILE A 27 7.29 -16.93 23.65
CA ILE A 27 7.91 -18.08 24.34
C ILE A 27 7.04 -19.35 24.27
N MET A 28 5.72 -19.20 24.28
CA MET A 28 4.77 -20.32 24.20
C MET A 28 4.81 -21.02 22.84
N ASP A 29 5.22 -20.33 21.76
CA ASP A 29 5.33 -20.93 20.42
C ASP A 29 6.33 -22.08 20.40
N ALA A 30 7.30 -22.09 21.31
CA ALA A 30 8.28 -23.17 21.43
C ALA A 30 7.62 -24.53 21.67
N THR A 31 6.46 -24.56 22.35
CA THR A 31 5.71 -25.80 22.60
C THR A 31 5.22 -26.48 21.33
N ALA A 32 5.06 -25.74 20.23
CA ALA A 32 4.68 -26.30 18.93
C ALA A 32 5.80 -27.14 18.29
N TYR A 33 7.06 -26.95 18.74
CA TYR A 33 8.26 -27.54 18.13
C TYR A 33 8.98 -28.55 19.03
N MET A 34 8.42 -28.90 20.17
CA MET A 34 9.01 -29.86 21.10
C MET A 34 7.96 -30.74 21.77
N LYS A 35 8.40 -31.84 22.36
CA LYS A 35 7.48 -32.72 23.09
C LYS A 35 7.06 -32.09 24.42
N PRO A 36 5.83 -32.34 24.91
CA PRO A 36 5.35 -31.79 26.18
C PRO A 36 6.29 -32.08 27.37
N GLU A 37 6.91 -33.26 27.41
CA GLU A 37 7.80 -33.64 28.51
C GLU A 37 9.06 -32.75 28.56
N GLN A 38 9.56 -32.34 27.38
CA GLN A 38 10.72 -31.45 27.27
C GLN A 38 10.35 -30.03 27.71
N TRP A 39 9.13 -29.58 27.42
CA TRP A 39 8.62 -28.28 27.88
C TRP A 39 8.51 -28.24 29.41
N GLU A 40 7.94 -29.28 30.01
CA GLU A 40 7.85 -29.38 31.47
C GLU A 40 9.22 -29.43 32.15
N GLU A 41 10.17 -30.18 31.60
CA GLU A 41 11.56 -30.20 32.10
C GLU A 41 12.19 -28.80 32.05
N MET A 42 12.01 -28.07 30.93
CA MET A 42 12.51 -26.70 30.82
C MET A 42 11.84 -25.76 31.83
N LYS A 43 10.53 -25.86 32.03
CA LYS A 43 9.83 -25.04 33.02
C LYS A 43 10.36 -25.31 34.43
N MET A 44 10.49 -26.57 34.82
CA MET A 44 11.03 -26.96 36.13
C MET A 44 12.47 -26.45 36.33
N LYS A 45 13.34 -26.68 35.34
CA LYS A 45 14.76 -26.30 35.42
C LYS A 45 14.97 -24.80 35.57
N ASN A 46 14.11 -23.99 34.95
CA ASN A 46 14.22 -22.54 34.96
C ASN A 46 13.30 -21.85 35.98
N GLY A 47 12.52 -22.62 36.76
CA GLY A 47 11.54 -22.09 37.70
C GLY A 47 10.43 -21.29 37.02
N TRP A 48 10.09 -21.63 35.78
CA TRP A 48 9.02 -20.97 35.03
C TRP A 48 7.67 -21.56 35.38
N ASN A 49 6.64 -20.72 35.32
CA ASN A 49 5.26 -21.15 35.42
C ASN A 49 4.46 -20.60 34.23
N GLU A 50 3.39 -21.30 33.90
CA GLU A 50 2.60 -21.04 32.70
C GLU A 50 1.98 -19.63 32.69
N ILE A 51 1.52 -19.15 33.85
CA ILE A 51 0.85 -17.84 33.99
C ILE A 51 1.84 -16.72 33.70
N GLU A 52 3.06 -16.80 34.23
CA GLU A 52 4.10 -15.81 33.95
C GLU A 52 4.50 -15.80 32.48
N LEU A 53 4.65 -16.98 31.87
CA LEU A 53 5.07 -17.09 30.47
C LEU A 53 3.99 -16.67 29.48
N ARG A 54 2.75 -17.09 29.73
CA ARG A 54 1.59 -16.83 28.86
C ARG A 54 1.04 -15.44 29.16
N ASP A 55 0.52 -15.21 30.36
CA ASP A 55 -0.40 -14.11 30.69
C ASP A 55 0.33 -12.80 31.03
N ASN A 56 1.33 -12.86 31.93
CA ASN A 56 1.93 -11.65 32.47
C ASN A 56 2.98 -11.04 31.54
N ARG A 57 3.54 -11.86 30.63
CA ARG A 57 4.64 -11.46 29.75
C ARG A 57 4.18 -10.67 28.52
N TYR A 58 2.98 -10.94 28.01
CA TYR A 58 2.48 -10.35 26.77
C TYR A 58 1.19 -9.58 27.06
N ASN A 59 1.13 -8.30 26.68
CA ASN A 59 -0.08 -7.50 26.89
C ASN A 59 -1.23 -7.87 25.94
N GLN A 60 -0.88 -8.49 24.81
CA GLN A 60 -1.76 -9.01 23.77
C GLN A 60 -1.00 -10.05 22.95
N VAL A 61 -1.70 -11.07 22.48
CA VAL A 61 -1.18 -12.09 21.57
C VAL A 61 -2.07 -12.13 20.34
N ILE A 62 -1.47 -12.01 19.15
CA ILE A 62 -2.18 -12.06 17.88
C ILE A 62 -1.69 -13.26 17.07
N HIS A 63 -2.60 -14.18 16.81
CA HIS A 63 -2.35 -15.34 15.97
C HIS A 63 -2.77 -15.07 14.53
N MET A 64 -1.78 -14.88 13.66
CA MET A 64 -2.00 -14.73 12.23
C MET A 64 -2.05 -16.10 11.55
N VAL A 65 -3.25 -16.60 11.25
CA VAL A 65 -3.45 -17.95 10.68
C VAL A 65 -2.66 -18.12 9.38
N THR A 66 -1.89 -19.21 9.28
CA THR A 66 -1.09 -19.56 8.11
C THR A 66 -1.91 -19.56 6.82
N ALA A 67 -1.31 -19.10 5.71
CA ALA A 67 -1.98 -19.16 4.40
C ALA A 67 -2.33 -20.59 3.99
N ALA A 68 -1.65 -21.62 4.51
CA ALA A 68 -2.01 -23.02 4.24
C ALA A 68 -3.44 -23.37 4.68
N LYS A 69 -4.03 -22.61 5.62
CA LYS A 69 -5.40 -22.80 6.13
C LYS A 69 -6.33 -21.71 5.59
N GLY A 70 -7.19 -22.06 4.63
CA GLY A 70 -8.19 -21.14 4.05
C GLY A 70 -7.68 -20.22 2.93
N ALA A 71 -6.37 -20.17 2.66
CA ALA A 71 -5.76 -19.36 1.61
C ALA A 71 -4.64 -20.09 0.86
N GLU A 72 -4.73 -21.43 0.74
CA GLU A 72 -3.61 -22.29 0.31
C GLU A 72 -3.04 -21.92 -1.06
N LYS A 73 -3.86 -21.36 -1.96
CA LYS A 73 -3.42 -20.82 -3.26
C LYS A 73 -2.33 -19.75 -3.15
N PHE A 74 -2.16 -19.13 -1.98
CA PHE A 74 -1.13 -18.13 -1.67
C PHE A 74 0.01 -18.70 -0.82
N TYR A 75 -0.04 -19.97 -0.42
CA TYR A 75 1.02 -20.62 0.35
C TYR A 75 2.15 -21.05 -0.61
N SER A 76 3.37 -20.56 -0.35
CA SER A 76 4.54 -20.79 -1.21
C SER A 76 5.72 -21.28 -0.38
N THR A 77 6.29 -22.42 -0.79
CA THR A 77 7.53 -23.00 -0.27
C THR A 77 8.77 -22.60 -1.08
N GLU A 78 8.60 -21.75 -2.10
CA GLU A 78 9.72 -21.25 -2.92
C GLU A 78 10.58 -20.20 -2.19
N HIS A 79 10.23 -19.85 -0.95
CA HIS A 79 11.02 -18.95 -0.12
C HIS A 79 12.12 -19.74 0.61
N ALA A 80 13.35 -19.24 0.60
CA ALA A 80 14.52 -19.86 1.24
C ALA A 80 14.43 -20.03 2.77
N VAL A 81 13.29 -19.71 3.39
CA VAL A 81 13.05 -19.76 4.84
C VAL A 81 11.87 -20.67 5.20
N ARG A 82 11.12 -21.21 4.22
CA ARG A 82 9.95 -22.08 4.47
C ARG A 82 10.06 -23.38 3.69
N TYR A 83 10.28 -24.46 4.43
CA TYR A 83 10.49 -25.81 3.87
C TYR A 83 9.31 -26.76 4.13
N GLU A 84 8.35 -26.34 4.95
CA GLU A 84 7.23 -27.17 5.41
C GLU A 84 6.15 -27.30 4.32
N SER A 85 5.62 -28.51 4.14
CA SER A 85 4.46 -28.74 3.28
C SER A 85 3.20 -28.04 3.84
N PRO A 86 2.17 -27.77 3.02
CA PRO A 86 0.93 -27.16 3.49
C PRO A 86 0.30 -27.90 4.69
N ASP A 87 0.31 -29.24 4.69
CA ASP A 87 -0.24 -30.03 5.80
C ASP A 87 0.56 -29.86 7.10
N VAL A 88 1.89 -29.89 7.01
CA VAL A 88 2.76 -29.66 8.17
C VAL A 88 2.55 -28.25 8.70
N ALA A 89 2.43 -27.26 7.81
CA ALA A 89 2.20 -25.88 8.19
C ALA A 89 0.84 -25.67 8.89
N ARG A 90 -0.22 -26.38 8.48
CA ARG A 90 -1.52 -26.35 9.18
C ARG A 90 -1.41 -26.93 10.59
N ASN A 91 -0.76 -28.09 10.73
CA ASN A 91 -0.60 -28.73 12.03
C ASN A 91 0.22 -27.86 12.98
N LEU A 92 1.30 -27.24 12.51
CA LEU A 92 2.10 -26.31 13.31
C LEU A 92 1.34 -25.04 13.67
N ASP A 93 0.50 -24.51 12.75
CA ASP A 93 -0.37 -23.38 13.04
C ASP A 93 -1.36 -23.70 14.16
N ASP A 94 -2.00 -24.88 14.10
CA ASP A 94 -2.92 -25.35 15.14
C ASP A 94 -2.20 -25.54 16.48
N MET A 95 -1.02 -26.16 16.49
CA MET A 95 -0.22 -26.33 17.71
C MET A 95 0.22 -25.00 18.32
N ALA A 96 0.69 -24.06 17.50
CA ALA A 96 1.07 -22.73 17.95
C ALA A 96 -0.15 -21.96 18.48
N SER A 97 -1.30 -22.06 17.82
CA SER A 97 -2.54 -21.45 18.31
C SER A 97 -2.95 -22.03 19.66
N GLN A 98 -2.89 -23.35 19.82
CA GLN A 98 -3.24 -24.04 21.05
C GLN A 98 -2.34 -23.66 22.23
N ALA A 99 -1.06 -23.37 21.96
CA ALA A 99 -0.08 -22.97 22.98
C ALA A 99 -0.48 -21.70 23.75
N TRP A 100 -1.28 -20.83 23.12
CA TRP A 100 -1.73 -19.56 23.71
C TRP A 100 -3.12 -19.63 24.33
N VAL A 101 -3.79 -20.78 24.27
CA VAL A 101 -5.13 -20.94 24.85
C VAL A 101 -5.09 -20.62 26.34
N GLY A 102 -6.00 -19.73 26.75
CA GLY A 102 -6.13 -19.22 28.11
C GLY A 102 -5.44 -17.87 28.36
N HIS A 103 -4.70 -17.33 27.38
CA HIS A 103 -4.22 -15.95 27.46
C HIS A 103 -5.42 -14.98 27.48
N PRO A 104 -5.47 -13.98 28.38
CA PRO A 104 -6.65 -13.11 28.55
C PRO A 104 -6.94 -12.23 27.33
N TYR A 105 -5.94 -11.96 26.50
CA TYR A 105 -6.04 -11.08 25.33
C TYR A 105 -5.42 -11.78 24.11
N TYR A 106 -6.14 -12.77 23.59
CA TYR A 106 -5.72 -13.59 22.46
C TYR A 106 -6.67 -13.40 21.28
N ASP A 107 -6.13 -12.91 20.17
CA ASP A 107 -6.90 -12.60 18.97
C ASP A 107 -6.42 -13.47 17.80
N VAL A 108 -7.37 -14.07 17.07
CA VAL A 108 -7.08 -14.92 15.91
C VAL A 108 -7.51 -14.22 14.64
N ILE A 109 -6.57 -14.02 13.71
CA ILE A 109 -6.81 -13.38 12.42
C ILE A 109 -6.75 -14.42 11.31
N ASP A 110 -7.93 -14.88 10.89
CA ASP A 110 -8.12 -15.91 9.87
C ASP A 110 -7.83 -15.42 8.43
N ASN A 111 -8.02 -16.30 7.44
CA ASN A 111 -7.87 -16.00 6.01
C ASN A 111 -9.21 -15.81 5.27
N SER A 112 -10.26 -15.33 5.96
CA SER A 112 -11.58 -15.10 5.35
C SER A 112 -11.62 -13.93 4.35
N THR A 113 -10.60 -13.07 4.37
CA THR A 113 -10.45 -11.88 3.52
C THR A 113 -9.16 -11.94 2.71
N ASP A 114 -8.98 -11.02 1.76
CA ASP A 114 -7.67 -10.85 1.11
C ASP A 114 -6.57 -10.42 2.10
N PHE A 115 -5.32 -10.47 1.64
CA PHE A 115 -4.15 -10.22 2.49
C PHE A 115 -4.14 -8.81 3.10
N GLU A 116 -4.54 -7.80 2.33
CA GLU A 116 -4.56 -6.42 2.80
C GLU A 116 -5.64 -6.22 3.88
N ALA A 117 -6.86 -6.71 3.63
CA ALA A 117 -7.93 -6.70 4.61
C ALA A 117 -7.58 -7.52 5.87
N LYS A 118 -6.84 -8.61 5.72
CA LYS A 118 -6.32 -9.40 6.85
C LYS A 118 -5.34 -8.60 7.70
N LEU A 119 -4.39 -7.92 7.07
CA LEU A 119 -3.44 -7.04 7.77
C LEU A 119 -4.17 -5.91 8.51
N ILE A 120 -5.18 -5.32 7.88
CA ILE A 120 -5.95 -4.25 8.50
C ILE A 120 -6.71 -4.74 9.74
N ARG A 121 -7.37 -5.91 9.68
CA ARG A 121 -8.02 -6.52 10.85
C ARG A 121 -7.04 -6.72 12.01
N MET A 122 -5.82 -7.18 11.71
CA MET A 122 -4.76 -7.30 12.71
C MET A 122 -4.40 -5.94 13.33
N ILE A 123 -4.17 -4.91 12.52
CA ILE A 123 -3.83 -3.58 13.01
C ILE A 123 -4.96 -3.00 13.87
N SER A 124 -6.22 -3.12 13.42
CA SER A 124 -7.40 -2.69 14.19
C SER A 124 -7.41 -3.33 15.58
N THR A 125 -7.15 -4.64 15.63
CA THR A 125 -7.11 -5.40 16.88
C THR A 125 -6.02 -4.89 17.84
N VAL A 126 -4.85 -4.51 17.32
CA VAL A 126 -3.78 -3.87 18.12
C VAL A 126 -4.19 -2.48 18.60
N THR A 127 -4.77 -1.65 17.73
CA THR A 127 -5.10 -0.26 18.08
C THR A 127 -6.25 -0.17 19.08
N ASP A 128 -7.27 -1.02 18.92
CA ASP A 128 -8.40 -1.13 19.85
C ASP A 128 -7.88 -1.49 21.25
N ARG A 129 -6.91 -2.41 21.32
CA ARG A 129 -6.28 -2.79 22.59
C ARG A 129 -5.47 -1.67 23.23
N LEU A 130 -4.81 -0.86 22.42
CA LEU A 130 -4.03 0.29 22.88
C LEU A 130 -4.90 1.50 23.22
N GLY A 131 -6.23 1.41 23.04
CA GLY A 131 -7.16 2.52 23.28
C GLY A 131 -6.89 3.71 22.35
N MET A 132 -6.28 3.47 21.19
CA MET A 132 -6.02 4.50 20.21
C MET A 132 -7.18 4.56 19.22
N ASP A 133 -7.68 5.77 18.95
CA ASP A 133 -8.62 5.98 17.86
C ASP A 133 -7.99 5.46 16.56
N PHE A 134 -8.63 4.45 15.98
CA PHE A 134 -8.29 3.91 14.66
C PHE A 134 -8.69 4.92 13.57
N ARG A 135 -8.01 6.07 13.53
CA ARG A 135 -8.30 7.14 12.58
C ARG A 135 -7.92 6.73 11.16
N GLU A 136 -8.73 7.20 10.22
CA GLU A 136 -8.83 7.07 8.75
C GLU A 136 -7.69 6.46 7.90
N ARG A 137 -6.45 6.36 8.36
CA ARG A 137 -5.32 5.89 7.56
C ARG A 137 -5.31 4.37 7.36
N LEU A 138 -5.85 3.62 8.31
CA LEU A 138 -5.76 2.16 8.38
C LEU A 138 -7.12 1.45 8.45
N ASN A 139 -8.26 2.14 8.29
CA ASN A 139 -9.59 1.49 8.25
C ASN A 139 -9.65 0.44 7.12
N VAL A 140 -10.49 -0.59 7.25
CA VAL A 140 -10.63 -1.79 6.39
C VAL A 140 -10.80 -1.44 4.90
N ASN A 141 -11.20 -0.21 4.61
CA ASN A 141 -11.43 0.31 3.27
C ASN A 141 -10.29 1.17 2.70
N SER A 142 -9.13 1.27 3.37
CA SER A 142 -8.01 2.13 2.94
C SER A 142 -7.43 1.64 1.62
N LYS A 143 -7.86 2.22 0.52
CA LYS A 143 -7.44 1.86 -0.82
C LYS A 143 -6.46 2.90 -1.35
N LYS A 144 -5.48 2.43 -2.10
CA LYS A 144 -4.57 3.30 -2.83
C LYS A 144 -5.38 4.11 -3.85
N ARG A 145 -5.37 5.43 -3.73
CA ARG A 145 -5.92 6.37 -4.71
C ARG A 145 -4.79 7.02 -5.49
N LYS A 146 -5.01 7.25 -6.79
CA LYS A 146 -4.04 7.84 -7.71
C LYS A 146 -4.71 8.95 -8.52
N PHE A 147 -4.08 10.11 -8.61
CA PHE A 147 -4.60 11.28 -9.28
C PHE A 147 -3.60 11.80 -10.31
N LEU A 148 -4.11 12.30 -11.43
CA LEU A 148 -3.33 13.02 -12.42
C LEU A 148 -3.21 14.49 -12.01
N VAL A 149 -1.98 14.97 -11.92
CA VAL A 149 -1.69 16.39 -11.65
C VAL A 149 -1.27 17.04 -12.96
N ARG A 150 -1.80 18.22 -13.27
CA ARG A 150 -1.52 18.93 -14.53
C ARG A 150 -0.07 19.38 -14.60
N GLU A 151 0.35 20.12 -13.58
CA GLU A 151 1.67 20.71 -13.47
C GLU A 151 2.02 20.96 -12.00
N LEU A 152 3.29 21.24 -11.73
CA LEU A 152 3.72 21.66 -10.40
C LEU A 152 3.41 23.14 -10.20
N PRO A 153 3.07 23.57 -8.97
CA PRO A 153 3.01 24.99 -8.67
C PRO A 153 4.37 25.65 -8.92
N SER A 154 4.35 26.89 -9.41
CA SER A 154 5.55 27.69 -9.65
C SER A 154 6.31 27.93 -8.34
N LEU A 155 7.61 28.21 -8.43
CA LEU A 155 8.43 28.54 -7.25
C LEU A 155 7.86 29.76 -6.50
N GLU A 156 7.33 30.74 -7.22
CA GLU A 156 6.64 31.91 -6.64
C GLU A 156 5.37 31.53 -5.87
N ALA A 157 4.60 30.56 -6.38
CA ALA A 157 3.41 30.05 -5.68
C ALA A 157 3.79 29.25 -4.40
N ILE A 158 4.96 28.59 -4.40
CA ILE A 158 5.51 27.88 -3.23
C ILE A 158 5.94 28.89 -2.14
N ASP A 159 6.62 29.96 -2.53
CA ASP A 159 7.12 31.00 -1.62
C ASP A 159 5.97 31.86 -1.03
N MET A 160 4.94 32.17 -1.83
CA MET A 160 3.74 32.85 -1.33
C MET A 160 2.91 31.96 -0.37
N ALA A 161 2.85 30.65 -0.60
CA ALA A 161 2.19 29.73 0.31
C ALA A 161 2.93 29.62 1.66
N ALA A 162 4.25 29.83 1.69
CA ALA A 162 5.05 29.81 2.92
C ALA A 162 4.90 31.09 3.79
N SER A 163 4.33 32.17 3.24
CA SER A 163 4.26 33.48 3.89
C SER A 163 2.85 33.92 4.32
N ALA A 164 1.80 33.24 3.87
CA ALA A 164 0.42 33.50 4.30
C ALA A 164 -0.03 32.46 5.33
N GLU A 165 -0.92 32.83 6.25
CA GLU A 165 -1.56 31.97 7.28
C GLU A 165 -2.41 30.81 6.69
N THR A 166 -2.37 30.61 5.38
CA THR A 166 -2.77 29.39 4.68
C THR A 166 -1.77 28.26 4.97
N LYS A 167 -2.24 27.02 5.12
CA LYS A 167 -1.35 25.83 5.20
C LYS A 167 -0.44 25.80 3.96
N GLY A 168 0.79 26.30 4.11
CA GLY A 168 1.73 26.50 3.01
C GLY A 168 2.13 25.21 2.30
N TYR A 169 2.96 25.33 1.25
CA TYR A 169 3.51 24.17 0.56
C TYR A 169 4.18 23.25 1.59
N PRO A 170 3.78 21.98 1.69
CA PRO A 170 4.20 21.14 2.79
C PRO A 170 5.69 20.83 2.68
N GLN A 171 6.35 20.63 3.83
CA GLN A 171 7.69 20.06 3.82
C GLN A 171 7.68 18.71 3.09
N PHE A 172 8.67 18.53 2.22
CA PHE A 172 8.75 17.34 1.38
C PHE A 172 10.16 16.77 1.34
N GLN A 173 10.26 15.51 0.95
CA GLN A 173 11.52 14.85 0.61
C GLN A 173 11.44 14.25 -0.78
N ASP A 174 12.44 14.53 -1.59
CA ASP A 174 12.58 14.00 -2.95
C ASP A 174 13.51 12.80 -2.98
N PHE A 175 13.09 11.78 -3.71
CA PHE A 175 13.87 10.57 -3.93
C PHE A 175 13.98 10.28 -5.41
N ASP A 176 15.18 9.95 -5.87
CA ASP A 176 15.35 9.38 -7.20
C ASP A 176 14.89 7.92 -7.18
N VAL A 177 14.05 7.55 -8.14
CA VAL A 177 13.52 6.21 -8.29
C VAL A 177 13.74 5.74 -9.72
N VAL A 178 14.42 4.59 -9.84
CA VAL A 178 14.59 3.85 -11.08
C VAL A 178 13.83 2.54 -10.98
N HIS A 179 13.13 2.18 -12.04
CA HIS A 179 12.29 0.99 -12.09
C HIS A 179 12.45 0.23 -13.39
N ASP A 180 12.69 -1.07 -13.27
CA ASP A 180 12.93 -1.98 -14.38
C ASP A 180 12.05 -3.22 -14.24
N TYR A 181 11.42 -3.62 -15.34
CA TYR A 181 10.74 -4.92 -15.42
C TYR A 181 11.71 -5.98 -15.90
N LEU A 182 11.62 -7.17 -15.34
CA LEU A 182 12.47 -8.30 -15.68
C LEU A 182 11.72 -9.28 -16.58
N ALA A 183 12.45 -9.89 -17.51
CA ALA A 183 11.95 -10.98 -18.32
C ALA A 183 11.59 -12.16 -17.40
N THR A 184 10.40 -12.72 -17.58
CA THR A 184 9.94 -13.88 -16.82
C THR A 184 9.55 -15.00 -17.78
N PRO A 185 9.85 -16.26 -17.45
CA PRO A 185 9.62 -17.39 -18.35
C PRO A 185 8.14 -17.76 -18.55
N GLY A 186 7.21 -17.21 -17.74
CA GLY A 186 5.79 -17.56 -17.77
C GLY A 186 4.87 -16.35 -17.87
N GLN A 187 3.80 -16.46 -18.67
CA GLN A 187 2.81 -15.37 -18.88
C GLN A 187 2.03 -14.97 -17.61
N LYS A 188 2.09 -15.79 -16.55
CA LYS A 188 1.39 -15.57 -15.28
C LYS A 188 2.26 -14.92 -14.21
N THR A 189 3.50 -14.55 -14.52
CA THR A 189 4.39 -13.92 -13.56
C THR A 189 4.89 -12.60 -14.12
N GLN A 190 5.02 -11.60 -13.26
CA GLN A 190 5.66 -10.34 -13.55
C GLN A 190 6.73 -10.13 -12.47
N ALA A 191 7.95 -9.81 -12.87
CA ALA A 191 9.02 -9.44 -11.96
C ALA A 191 9.51 -8.04 -12.26
N ARG A 192 9.89 -7.31 -11.22
CA ARG A 192 10.38 -5.94 -11.33
C ARG A 192 11.36 -5.62 -10.23
N ILE A 193 12.36 -4.81 -10.53
CA ILE A 193 13.30 -4.28 -9.55
C ILE A 193 13.13 -2.76 -9.42
N ARG A 194 13.45 -2.25 -8.24
CA ARG A 194 13.41 -0.82 -7.95
C ARG A 194 14.66 -0.42 -7.21
N LYS A 195 15.31 0.66 -7.68
CA LYS A 195 16.33 1.41 -6.97
C LYS A 195 15.71 2.73 -6.51
N ARG A 196 15.77 3.03 -5.21
CA ARG A 196 15.26 4.28 -4.64
C ARG A 196 16.30 4.88 -3.69
N GLY A 197 16.57 6.17 -3.81
CA GLY A 197 17.60 6.81 -2.98
C GLY A 197 17.59 8.33 -3.04
N GLN A 198 18.44 8.92 -2.21
CA GLN A 198 18.75 10.35 -2.17
C GLN A 198 20.19 10.52 -1.65
N ASN A 199 20.87 11.61 -2.03
CA ASN A 199 22.23 11.92 -1.54
C ASN A 199 23.23 10.77 -1.67
N GLY A 200 23.21 10.05 -2.81
CA GLY A 200 24.11 8.92 -3.07
C GLY A 200 23.81 7.63 -2.30
N ASN A 201 22.79 7.60 -1.44
CA ASN A 201 22.41 6.43 -0.65
C ASN A 201 21.19 5.74 -1.26
N TRP A 202 21.25 4.42 -1.40
CA TRP A 202 20.28 3.65 -2.20
C TRP A 202 19.71 2.45 -1.45
N THR A 203 18.45 2.18 -1.73
CA THR A 203 17.73 0.97 -1.35
C THR A 203 17.26 0.24 -2.60
N TYR A 204 17.23 -1.09 -2.53
CA TYR A 204 16.87 -1.95 -3.65
C TYR A 204 15.77 -2.91 -3.25
N THR A 205 14.86 -3.16 -4.18
CA THR A 205 13.73 -4.07 -3.96
C THR A 205 13.49 -4.91 -5.21
N HIS A 206 13.25 -6.20 -5.02
CA HIS A 206 12.72 -7.10 -6.04
C HIS A 206 11.25 -7.41 -5.71
N THR A 207 10.37 -7.26 -6.68
CA THR A 207 8.96 -7.59 -6.54
C THR A 207 8.53 -8.58 -7.61
N ILE A 208 7.90 -9.67 -7.18
CA ILE A 208 7.35 -10.70 -8.04
C ILE A 208 5.84 -10.73 -7.83
N ARG A 209 5.08 -10.52 -8.90
CA ARG A 209 3.63 -10.63 -8.92
C ARG A 209 3.21 -11.86 -9.72
N ARG A 210 2.45 -12.76 -9.13
CA ARG A 210 1.90 -13.98 -9.77
C ARG A 210 0.40 -13.83 -9.95
N TYR A 211 -0.08 -14.03 -11.17
CA TYR A 211 -1.51 -14.00 -11.51
C TYR A 211 -2.11 -15.39 -11.33
N LEU A 212 -3.17 -15.46 -10.53
CA LEU A 212 -3.91 -16.69 -10.21
C LEU A 212 -5.11 -16.85 -11.15
N GLN A 213 -5.75 -18.03 -11.14
CA GLN A 213 -6.83 -18.38 -12.09
C GLN A 213 -8.08 -17.48 -11.99
N ASN A 214 -8.27 -16.74 -10.89
CA ASN A 214 -9.48 -15.93 -10.64
C ASN A 214 -9.25 -14.41 -10.77
N ASN A 215 -8.28 -13.99 -11.61
CA ASN A 215 -7.89 -12.58 -11.77
C ASN A 215 -7.32 -11.92 -10.48
N GLU A 216 -7.13 -12.72 -9.44
CA GLU A 216 -6.36 -12.35 -8.26
C GLU A 216 -4.86 -12.42 -8.55
N SER A 217 -4.08 -11.67 -7.79
CA SER A 217 -2.63 -11.73 -7.88
C SER A 217 -1.98 -11.75 -6.51
N ALA A 218 -0.98 -12.61 -6.35
CA ALA A 218 -0.10 -12.61 -5.19
C ALA A 218 1.12 -11.74 -5.50
N GLU A 219 1.45 -10.77 -4.63
CA GLU A 219 2.67 -9.95 -4.78
C GLU A 219 3.64 -10.24 -3.64
N THR A 220 4.87 -10.63 -3.99
CA THR A 220 5.97 -10.82 -3.05
C THR A 220 6.99 -9.72 -3.26
N LYS A 221 7.29 -8.97 -2.19
CA LYS A 221 8.27 -7.88 -2.21
C LYS A 221 9.42 -8.18 -1.26
N MET A 222 10.65 -8.13 -1.75
CA MET A 222 11.86 -8.46 -1.00
C MET A 222 12.89 -7.32 -1.11
N HIS A 223 13.57 -7.02 0.00
CA HIS A 223 14.78 -6.22 -0.03
C HIS A 223 15.93 -7.04 -0.60
N ILE A 224 16.74 -6.42 -1.46
CA ILE A 224 17.90 -7.07 -2.09
C ILE A 224 19.14 -6.19 -1.91
N THR A 225 20.32 -6.79 -2.08
CA THR A 225 21.58 -6.04 -2.01
C THR A 225 21.83 -5.26 -3.31
N SER A 226 22.78 -4.32 -3.28
CA SER A 226 23.22 -3.63 -4.49
C SER A 226 23.82 -4.60 -5.52
N ARG A 227 24.47 -5.67 -5.08
CA ARG A 227 25.06 -6.70 -5.95
C ARG A 227 23.97 -7.49 -6.67
N ASP A 228 22.95 -7.93 -5.93
CA ASP A 228 21.81 -8.65 -6.51
C ASP A 228 21.05 -7.78 -7.51
N TYR A 229 20.86 -6.50 -7.19
CA TYR A 229 20.26 -5.54 -8.13
C TYR A 229 21.05 -5.49 -9.44
N THR A 230 22.37 -5.30 -9.36
CA THR A 230 23.24 -5.26 -10.55
C THR A 230 23.17 -6.56 -11.36
N ASN A 231 23.15 -7.72 -10.70
CA ASN A 231 23.01 -9.00 -11.39
C ASN A 231 21.66 -9.14 -12.10
N LEU A 232 20.58 -8.67 -11.47
CA LEU A 232 19.23 -8.74 -12.04
C LEU A 232 19.03 -7.79 -13.23
N LEU A 233 19.85 -6.74 -13.37
CA LEU A 233 19.82 -5.88 -14.58
C LEU A 233 20.11 -6.67 -15.87
N ALA A 234 20.84 -7.79 -15.79
CA ALA A 234 21.07 -8.65 -16.95
C ALA A 234 19.79 -9.37 -17.43
N GLN A 235 18.70 -9.32 -16.66
CA GLN A 235 17.43 -9.98 -16.96
C GLN A 235 16.32 -8.99 -17.30
N ILE A 236 16.63 -7.73 -17.65
CA ILE A 236 15.63 -6.73 -18.02
C ILE A 236 14.77 -7.24 -19.20
N ASP A 237 13.46 -7.03 -19.11
CA ASP A 237 12.54 -7.29 -20.21
C ASP A 237 12.66 -6.18 -21.26
N GLU A 238 13.19 -6.51 -22.43
CA GLU A 238 13.38 -5.58 -23.55
C GLU A 238 12.08 -4.96 -24.06
N LYS A 239 10.91 -5.58 -23.79
CA LYS A 239 9.59 -5.05 -24.15
C LYS A 239 9.18 -3.87 -23.27
N HIS A 240 9.89 -3.66 -22.16
CA HIS A 240 9.68 -2.55 -21.24
C HIS A 240 10.87 -1.60 -21.26
N GLN A 241 10.60 -0.30 -21.09
CA GLN A 241 11.60 0.74 -20.90
C GLN A 241 11.77 1.01 -19.40
N THR A 242 13.02 1.25 -18.98
CA THR A 242 13.33 1.74 -17.64
C THR A 242 12.56 3.03 -17.36
N ILE A 243 11.92 3.10 -16.19
CA ILE A 243 11.24 4.31 -15.73
C ILE A 243 12.14 5.05 -14.76
N TYR A 244 12.38 6.32 -15.05
CA TYR A 244 13.04 7.27 -14.16
C TYR A 244 12.00 8.25 -13.62
N LYS A 245 12.05 8.51 -12.31
CA LYS A 245 11.17 9.51 -11.69
C LYS A 245 11.79 10.09 -10.43
N THR A 246 11.40 11.32 -10.11
CA THR A 246 11.53 11.83 -8.74
C THR A 246 10.24 11.55 -8.00
N ARG A 247 10.35 10.91 -6.85
CA ARG A 247 9.25 10.71 -5.92
C ARG A 247 9.35 11.74 -4.81
N ARG A 248 8.44 12.71 -4.84
CA ARG A 248 8.24 13.70 -3.79
C ARG A 248 7.27 13.17 -2.74
N CYS A 249 7.72 13.06 -1.50
CA CYS A 249 6.91 12.60 -0.38
C CYS A 249 6.63 13.75 0.58
N PHE A 250 5.37 13.95 0.98
CA PHE A 250 4.99 15.03 1.90
C PHE A 250 3.76 14.65 2.71
N LEU A 251 3.54 15.40 3.80
CA LEU A 251 2.32 15.34 4.62
C LEU A 251 1.49 16.58 4.35
N TRP A 252 0.19 16.41 4.15
CA TRP A 252 -0.77 17.51 4.05
C TRP A 252 -2.07 17.07 4.70
N ASN A 253 -2.61 17.87 5.63
CA ASN A 253 -3.78 17.51 6.44
C ASN A 253 -3.69 16.11 7.07
N ASP A 254 -2.54 15.78 7.67
CA ASP A 254 -2.24 14.46 8.26
C ASP A 254 -2.30 13.26 7.29
N GLN A 255 -2.52 13.54 6.00
CA GLN A 255 -2.50 12.57 4.93
C GLN A 255 -1.11 12.53 4.26
N TYR A 256 -0.58 11.33 4.08
CA TYR A 256 0.73 11.13 3.45
C TYR A 256 0.57 10.92 1.95
N TYR A 257 1.32 11.70 1.17
CA TYR A 257 1.28 11.64 -0.29
C TYR A 257 2.63 11.24 -0.88
N GLN A 258 2.56 10.54 -2.00
CA GLN A 258 3.70 10.26 -2.88
C GLN A 258 3.39 10.82 -4.26
N MET A 259 4.10 11.85 -4.67
CA MET A 259 3.97 12.44 -6.00
C MET A 259 5.14 11.99 -6.88
N ASP A 260 4.83 11.28 -7.95
CA ASP A 260 5.79 10.79 -8.93
C ASP A 260 5.88 11.75 -10.11
N LEU A 261 7.04 12.37 -10.29
CA LEU A 261 7.40 13.22 -11.42
C LEU A 261 8.21 12.36 -12.39
N TYR A 262 7.63 11.97 -13.52
CA TYR A 262 8.33 11.16 -14.51
C TYR A 262 9.43 11.97 -15.19
N LYS A 263 10.61 11.37 -15.33
CA LYS A 263 11.83 12.02 -15.85
C LYS A 263 12.29 11.34 -17.13
N GLU A 264 12.95 12.11 -17.98
CA GLU A 264 13.67 11.58 -19.13
C GLU A 264 14.93 10.82 -18.70
N PRO A 265 15.34 9.77 -19.43
CA PRO A 265 14.70 9.24 -20.64
C PRO A 265 13.42 8.45 -20.32
N CYS A 266 12.33 8.73 -21.05
CA CYS A 266 11.05 8.06 -20.87
C CYS A 266 10.30 7.89 -22.20
N GLN A 267 9.17 7.19 -22.18
CA GLN A 267 8.27 7.15 -23.32
C GLN A 267 7.59 8.50 -23.53
N GLU A 268 7.14 8.78 -24.76
CA GLU A 268 6.50 10.05 -25.12
C GLU A 268 5.36 10.44 -24.15
N ARG A 269 4.47 9.49 -23.83
CA ARG A 269 3.35 9.73 -22.90
C ARG A 269 3.74 9.94 -21.43
N CYS A 270 4.99 9.67 -21.06
CA CYS A 270 5.51 9.89 -19.71
C CYS A 270 6.15 11.27 -19.58
N LYS A 271 6.39 11.98 -20.70
CA LYS A 271 6.95 13.33 -20.67
C LYS A 271 5.97 14.27 -19.96
N GLY A 272 6.46 14.96 -18.94
CA GLY A 272 5.65 15.85 -18.09
C GLY A 272 4.60 15.14 -17.22
N LEU A 273 4.55 13.81 -17.20
CA LEU A 273 3.54 13.08 -16.41
C LEU A 273 3.81 13.22 -14.91
N ILE A 274 2.80 13.67 -14.18
CA ILE A 274 2.82 13.76 -12.72
C ILE A 274 1.66 12.95 -12.14
N LEU A 275 1.97 12.02 -11.24
CA LEU A 275 0.98 11.18 -10.57
C LEU A 275 1.07 11.35 -9.07
N LEU A 276 -0.02 11.76 -8.44
CA LEU A 276 -0.16 11.84 -6.98
C LEU A 276 -0.79 10.55 -6.46
N GLU A 277 -0.17 9.91 -5.49
CA GLU A 277 -0.65 8.69 -4.85
C GLU A 277 -0.85 8.89 -3.35
N THR A 278 -1.93 8.33 -2.82
CA THR A 278 -2.18 8.28 -1.38
C THR A 278 -3.01 7.05 -1.03
N TYR A 279 -3.20 6.78 0.25
CA TYR A 279 -4.08 5.71 0.75
C TYR A 279 -5.18 6.35 1.56
N SER A 280 -6.44 6.10 1.20
CA SER A 280 -7.60 6.69 1.87
C SER A 280 -8.68 5.64 2.06
N THR A 281 -9.39 5.74 3.18
CA THR A 281 -10.53 4.90 3.55
C THR A 281 -11.84 5.38 2.97
N ILE A 282 -11.85 6.61 2.46
CA ILE A 282 -12.94 7.18 1.68
C ILE A 282 -12.97 6.44 0.32
N PRO A 283 -14.10 5.80 -0.04
CA PRO A 283 -14.24 5.09 -1.32
C PRO A 283 -13.88 5.99 -2.52
N ALA A 284 -13.42 5.39 -3.62
CA ALA A 284 -13.02 6.14 -4.83
C ALA A 284 -14.13 7.04 -5.41
N MET A 285 -15.40 6.74 -5.10
CA MET A 285 -16.56 7.52 -5.54
C MET A 285 -16.86 8.73 -4.65
N GLU A 286 -16.23 8.82 -3.48
CA GLU A 286 -16.40 9.93 -2.56
C GLU A 286 -15.22 10.91 -2.68
N PRO A 287 -15.51 12.23 -2.58
CA PRO A 287 -14.49 13.26 -2.71
C PRO A 287 -13.49 13.17 -1.56
N LEU A 288 -12.20 13.09 -1.91
CA LEU A 288 -11.11 13.24 -0.96
C LEU A 288 -10.76 14.72 -0.85
N ASP A 289 -10.53 15.21 0.36
CA ASP A 289 -9.88 16.51 0.54
C ASP A 289 -8.44 16.39 0.01
N LEU A 290 -8.18 17.04 -1.11
CA LEU A 290 -6.91 16.93 -1.82
C LEU A 290 -6.10 18.21 -1.66
N PRO A 291 -4.76 18.15 -1.77
CA PRO A 291 -3.92 19.31 -1.53
C PRO A 291 -4.27 20.46 -2.48
N SER A 292 -4.84 21.54 -1.93
CA SER A 292 -5.39 22.66 -2.70
C SER A 292 -4.37 23.44 -3.52
N PHE A 293 -3.08 23.28 -3.20
CA PHE A 293 -1.97 23.86 -3.95
C PHE A 293 -1.60 23.07 -5.22
N LEU A 294 -2.27 21.94 -5.51
CA LEU A 294 -2.07 21.15 -6.71
C LEU A 294 -3.26 21.30 -7.67
N ASP A 295 -2.97 21.48 -8.96
CA ASP A 295 -3.98 21.38 -10.02
C ASP A 295 -4.22 19.90 -10.37
N ILE A 296 -5.20 19.31 -9.70
CA ILE A 296 -5.58 17.90 -9.89
C ILE A 296 -6.64 17.80 -10.98
N VAL A 297 -6.28 17.12 -12.07
CA VAL A 297 -7.14 16.98 -13.26
C VAL A 297 -8.25 15.96 -13.03
N LYS A 298 -7.89 14.76 -12.55
CA LYS A 298 -8.83 13.66 -12.31
C LYS A 298 -8.21 12.54 -11.47
N GLU A 299 -9.06 11.72 -10.88
CA GLU A 299 -8.66 10.43 -10.34
C GLU A 299 -8.42 9.40 -11.47
N VAL A 300 -7.33 8.65 -11.36
CA VAL A 300 -6.87 7.61 -12.29
C VAL A 300 -6.58 6.29 -11.55
N THR A 301 -7.23 6.09 -10.41
CA THR A 301 -7.14 4.86 -9.61
C THR A 301 -7.64 3.67 -10.43
N GLY A 302 -6.84 2.62 -10.52
CA GLY A 302 -7.18 1.41 -11.29
C GLY A 302 -7.11 1.56 -12.82
N ASP A 303 -6.94 2.77 -13.36
CA ASP A 303 -6.84 2.99 -14.80
C ASP A 303 -5.57 2.31 -15.37
N PRO A 304 -5.72 1.32 -16.27
CA PRO A 304 -4.59 0.65 -16.89
C PRO A 304 -3.67 1.61 -17.65
N TYR A 305 -4.18 2.72 -18.20
CA TYR A 305 -3.40 3.70 -18.96
C TYR A 305 -2.29 4.34 -18.10
N TYR A 306 -2.59 4.58 -16.81
CA TYR A 306 -1.66 5.14 -15.82
C TYR A 306 -1.05 4.06 -14.91
N SER A 307 -1.17 2.78 -15.29
CA SER A 307 -0.47 1.70 -14.59
C SER A 307 1.02 1.73 -14.95
N MET A 308 1.89 1.54 -13.95
CA MET A 308 3.34 1.57 -14.16
C MET A 308 3.82 0.51 -15.15
N TYR A 309 3.13 -0.65 -15.22
CA TYR A 309 3.45 -1.71 -16.18
C TYR A 309 3.14 -1.28 -17.60
N ASN A 310 1.97 -0.69 -17.82
CA ASN A 310 1.66 -0.18 -19.13
C ASN A 310 2.60 0.97 -19.46
N LEU A 311 2.81 1.95 -18.57
CA LEU A 311 3.72 3.11 -18.76
C LEU A 311 5.13 2.74 -19.20
N SER A 312 5.67 1.59 -18.80
CA SER A 312 6.96 1.09 -19.29
C SER A 312 6.88 0.30 -20.60
N SER A 313 5.72 -0.24 -20.98
CA SER A 313 5.58 -1.11 -22.16
C SER A 313 5.79 -0.37 -23.48
N LYS A 314 6.73 -0.83 -24.30
CA LYS A 314 7.05 -0.24 -25.62
C LYS A 314 6.01 -0.55 -26.71
N VAL A 315 5.16 -1.55 -26.50
CA VAL A 315 4.25 -2.11 -27.53
C VAL A 315 2.77 -1.81 -27.26
N TRP A 316 2.39 -1.48 -26.02
CA TRP A 316 0.99 -1.40 -25.59
C TRP A 316 0.13 -0.41 -26.40
N LEU A 317 0.69 0.73 -26.83
CA LEU A 317 -0.04 1.73 -27.62
C LEU A 317 -0.25 1.33 -29.09
N GLN A 318 0.57 0.46 -29.65
CA GLN A 318 0.40 0.01 -31.04
C GLN A 318 -0.87 -0.84 -31.20
N ASN A 319 -1.26 -1.57 -30.15
CA ASN A 319 -2.44 -2.44 -30.16
C ASN A 319 -3.74 -1.74 -29.69
N THR A 320 -3.65 -0.62 -28.96
CA THR A 320 -4.83 0.11 -28.45
C THR A 320 -5.33 1.20 -29.40
N LYS A 321 -4.53 1.64 -30.39
CA LYS A 321 -4.97 2.56 -31.46
C LYS A 321 -6.15 2.03 -32.31
N GLY A 322 -6.52 0.75 -32.18
CA GLY A 322 -7.74 0.19 -32.79
C GLY A 322 -9.04 0.47 -32.01
N LYS A 323 -8.98 1.01 -30.78
CA LYS A 323 -10.16 1.33 -29.96
C LYS A 323 -9.91 2.62 -29.15
N ALA A 324 -10.66 3.67 -29.49
CA ALA A 324 -10.70 5.01 -28.90
C ALA A 324 -9.60 5.99 -29.35
N THR A 325 -9.89 6.72 -30.42
CA THR A 325 -9.34 8.05 -30.69
C THR A 325 -9.93 9.04 -29.69
N VAL A 326 -9.11 9.57 -28.78
CA VAL A 326 -9.32 10.90 -28.21
C VAL A 326 -8.02 11.66 -28.42
N SER A 327 -8.08 12.64 -29.31
CA SER A 327 -6.98 13.50 -29.72
C SER A 327 -6.56 14.44 -28.58
N HIS A 328 -5.26 14.64 -28.45
CA HIS A 328 -4.62 15.54 -27.49
C HIS A 328 -4.54 16.98 -28.00
N ASP A 329 -5.49 17.42 -28.84
CA ASP A 329 -5.51 18.75 -29.44
C ASP A 329 -6.92 19.33 -29.38
N SER A 330 -7.22 20.09 -28.32
CA SER A 330 -8.21 21.18 -28.28
C SER A 330 -8.29 21.76 -26.87
N ILE A 331 -7.32 22.61 -26.51
CA ILE A 331 -7.54 23.66 -25.51
C ILE A 331 -7.73 24.94 -26.33
N PRO A 332 -8.95 25.49 -26.43
CA PRO A 332 -9.13 26.79 -27.07
C PRO A 332 -8.59 27.87 -26.14
N ASN A 333 -7.49 28.49 -26.55
CA ASN A 333 -7.13 29.83 -26.10
C ASN A 333 -8.04 30.81 -26.85
N GLU A 334 -8.86 31.58 -26.14
CA GLU A 334 -9.18 32.95 -26.56
C GLU A 334 -9.69 33.78 -25.37
N VAL A 335 -8.94 34.82 -25.06
CA VAL A 335 -9.34 35.98 -24.27
C VAL A 335 -9.53 37.12 -25.26
N ALA A 336 -10.73 37.71 -25.37
CA ALA A 336 -10.91 39.15 -25.60
C ALA A 336 -12.41 39.53 -25.63
N ASN A 337 -12.77 40.43 -24.70
CA ASN A 337 -13.70 41.56 -24.79
C ASN A 337 -14.77 41.59 -25.88
N GLY A 338 -16.01 41.84 -25.45
CA GLY A 338 -17.05 42.45 -26.27
C GLY A 338 -18.43 42.38 -25.62
N ASP A 339 -18.80 43.41 -24.86
CA ASP A 339 -20.20 43.77 -24.61
C ASP A 339 -20.97 43.85 -25.93
N VAL A 340 -22.24 43.41 -25.96
CA VAL A 340 -23.41 44.11 -26.53
C VAL A 340 -24.69 43.28 -26.29
N HIS A 341 -25.63 43.92 -25.61
CA HIS A 341 -27.10 43.89 -25.66
C HIS A 341 -27.91 42.71 -26.27
N GLN A 342 -28.92 42.32 -25.48
CA GLN A 342 -30.36 42.14 -25.80
C GLN A 342 -30.76 41.65 -27.20
N GLU A 343 -31.53 40.56 -27.26
CA GLU A 343 -32.97 40.64 -27.58
C GLU A 343 -33.71 39.32 -27.32
N ALA A 344 -34.98 39.46 -26.99
CA ALA A 344 -35.95 38.41 -26.68
C ALA A 344 -36.64 37.88 -27.95
N THR A 345 -37.15 36.64 -27.89
CA THR A 345 -38.40 36.13 -28.51
C THR A 345 -38.57 34.69 -28.01
N SER A 346 -39.48 34.38 -27.08
CA SER A 346 -40.92 34.10 -27.22
C SER A 346 -41.31 33.15 -28.35
N ASN A 347 -41.74 31.94 -27.96
CA ASN A 347 -42.95 31.19 -28.38
C ASN A 347 -42.78 29.76 -27.83
N GLY A 348 -43.60 29.28 -26.89
CA GLY A 348 -44.98 28.80 -27.09
C GLY A 348 -44.90 27.39 -27.70
N ASP A 349 -45.45 26.30 -27.16
CA ASP A 349 -46.60 26.10 -26.28
C ASP A 349 -46.60 24.64 -25.76
N HIS A 350 -47.29 24.45 -24.63
CA HIS A 350 -48.11 23.30 -24.21
C HIS A 350 -47.57 21.84 -24.35
N ASP A 351 -47.48 21.12 -23.23
CA ASP A 351 -48.67 20.43 -22.70
C ASP A 351 -48.50 20.01 -21.22
N GLU A 352 -49.57 20.15 -20.46
CA GLU A 352 -49.71 19.76 -19.07
C GLU A 352 -50.02 18.25 -18.97
N THR A 353 -49.54 17.58 -17.92
CA THR A 353 -50.47 16.87 -17.02
C THR A 353 -49.77 16.34 -15.76
N ASN A 354 -50.47 16.61 -14.67
CA ASN A 354 -50.20 16.32 -13.26
C ASN A 354 -50.06 14.83 -12.92
N GLY A 355 -49.41 14.57 -11.78
CA GLY A 355 -49.52 13.29 -11.07
C GLY A 355 -48.71 13.22 -9.78
N ASP A 356 -48.99 14.12 -8.82
CA ASP A 356 -48.66 13.95 -7.40
C ASP A 356 -49.24 12.65 -6.85
N ILE A 357 -48.44 11.80 -6.18
CA ILE A 357 -48.90 11.03 -5.01
C ILE A 357 -47.76 10.85 -4.00
N ASN A 358 -48.09 11.28 -2.77
CA ASN A 358 -47.39 11.15 -1.50
C ASN A 358 -46.92 9.72 -1.09
N GLY A 359 -45.78 9.68 -0.40
CA GLY A 359 -45.75 9.38 1.05
C GLY A 359 -45.67 7.92 1.55
N LEU A 360 -45.03 7.80 2.72
CA LEU A 360 -44.82 6.61 3.60
C LEU A 360 -43.55 5.81 3.22
N ARG A 361 -42.61 5.52 4.12
CA ARG A 361 -42.62 5.50 5.58
C ARG A 361 -41.18 5.51 6.11
#